data_AF-A0A1Y4WGS9-F1
#
_entry.id   AF-A0A1Y4WGS9-F1
#
_cell.length_a   1.000
_cell.length_b   1.000
_cell.length_c   1.000
_cell.angle_alpha   90.00
_cell.angle_beta   90.00
_cell.angle_gamma   90.00
#
_symmetry.space_group_name_H-M   'P 1'
#
loop_
_entity.id
_entity.type
_entity.pdbx_description
1 polymer ?
#
loop_
_entity_poly.entity_id
_entity_poly.type
_entity_poly.pdbx_seq_one_letter_code
_entity_poly.pdbx_strand_id
1 'polypeptide(L)'
;MVRLAMEITDGLGFDYVFEMSGSPKAAETPLKILARCGNAVYFAVFPPKFEMPLNLHELYMKEGRIQTVFTNTAIMPRAIRQIKRMQTDKIIGKIMPLSQAVESFEVFKTSKYPKILLDCNKPE
;
A
#
# COMPACT_ATOMS: atom_id res chain seq x y z
N MET A 1 4.82 -11.22 -12.34
CA MET A 1 4.10 -11.16 -11.05
C MET A 1 3.06 -12.27 -10.92
N VAL A 2 2.03 -12.35 -11.80
CA VAL A 2 0.97 -13.37 -11.71
C VAL A 2 1.51 -14.80 -11.68
N ARG A 3 2.44 -15.16 -12.58
CA ARG A 3 3.08 -16.50 -12.58
C ARG A 3 3.72 -16.85 -11.24
N LEU A 4 4.53 -15.94 -10.70
CA LEU A 4 5.22 -16.12 -9.42
C LEU A 4 4.22 -16.21 -8.26
N ALA A 5 3.14 -15.41 -8.28
CA ALA A 5 2.08 -15.49 -7.28
C ALA A 5 1.43 -16.88 -7.26
N MET A 6 1.13 -17.44 -8.43
CA MET A 6 0.57 -18.78 -8.55
C MET A 6 1.57 -19.85 -8.09
N GLU A 7 2.84 -19.70 -8.42
CA GLU A 7 3.89 -20.62 -7.96
C GLU A 7 4.02 -20.65 -6.42
N ILE A 8 4.03 -19.49 -5.77
CA ILE A 8 4.15 -19.38 -4.30
C ILE A 8 2.91 -19.94 -3.58
N THR A 9 1.77 -19.96 -4.25
CA THR A 9 0.46 -20.32 -3.66
C THR A 9 -0.08 -21.64 -4.20
N ASP A 10 0.75 -22.46 -4.84
CA ASP A 10 0.35 -23.74 -5.44
C ASP A 10 -0.88 -23.62 -6.38
N GLY A 11 -0.98 -22.50 -7.08
CA GLY A 11 -2.06 -22.17 -8.01
C GLY A 11 -3.35 -21.68 -7.34
N LEU A 12 -3.38 -21.51 -6.03
CA LEU A 12 -4.58 -21.09 -5.29
C LEU A 12 -4.80 -19.58 -5.32
N GLY A 13 -3.74 -18.78 -5.37
CA GLY A 13 -3.77 -17.33 -5.17
C GLY A 13 -3.69 -16.93 -3.69
N PHE A 14 -3.79 -15.63 -3.42
CA PHE A 14 -3.70 -15.07 -2.07
C PHE A 14 -5.08 -14.73 -1.48
N ASP A 15 -5.28 -14.99 -0.20
CA ASP A 15 -6.52 -14.65 0.53
C ASP A 15 -6.73 -13.13 0.63
N TYR A 16 -5.63 -12.39 0.79
CA TYR A 16 -5.64 -10.93 0.86
C TYR A 16 -4.60 -10.37 -0.11
N VAL A 17 -5.02 -9.44 -0.95
CA VAL A 17 -4.12 -8.73 -1.87
C VAL A 17 -4.29 -7.24 -1.68
N PHE A 18 -3.18 -6.56 -1.39
CA PHE A 18 -3.15 -5.13 -1.12
C PHE A 18 -2.58 -4.36 -2.31
N GLU A 19 -3.41 -3.53 -2.95
CA GLU A 19 -2.97 -2.55 -3.94
C GLU A 19 -2.61 -1.24 -3.22
N MET A 20 -1.33 -0.90 -3.25
CA MET A 20 -0.72 0.19 -2.48
C MET A 20 0.03 1.19 -3.37
N SER A 21 0.02 1.00 -4.69
CA SER A 21 0.78 1.84 -5.63
C SER A 21 -0.05 2.97 -6.23
N GLY A 22 -1.37 2.78 -6.40
CA GLY A 22 -2.24 3.73 -7.10
C GLY A 22 -1.98 3.78 -8.60
N SER A 23 -1.21 2.83 -9.13
CA SER A 23 -0.83 2.76 -10.53
C SER A 23 -1.93 2.08 -11.35
N PRO A 24 -2.49 2.73 -12.38
CA PRO A 24 -3.41 2.09 -13.33
C PRO A 24 -2.89 0.77 -13.91
N LYS A 25 -1.57 0.66 -14.11
CA LYS A 25 -0.92 -0.56 -14.65
C LYS A 25 -0.98 -1.75 -13.69
N ALA A 26 -1.09 -1.49 -12.38
CA ALA A 26 -1.16 -2.52 -11.35
C ALA A 26 -2.61 -2.86 -10.95
N ALA A 27 -3.60 -2.05 -11.35
CA ALA A 27 -4.97 -2.09 -10.85
C ALA A 27 -5.62 -3.47 -10.91
N GLU A 28 -5.47 -4.20 -12.01
CA GLU A 28 -6.11 -5.52 -12.18
C GLU A 28 -5.34 -6.68 -11.52
N THR A 29 -4.06 -6.46 -11.18
CA THR A 29 -3.19 -7.52 -10.66
C THR A 29 -3.76 -8.17 -9.40
N PRO A 30 -4.28 -7.41 -8.41
CA PRO A 30 -4.97 -7.98 -7.25
C PRO A 30 -6.02 -9.03 -7.59
N LEU A 31 -6.88 -8.77 -8.58
CA LEU A 31 -7.96 -9.69 -8.96
C LEU A 31 -7.43 -10.95 -9.66
N LYS A 32 -6.35 -10.81 -10.42
CA LYS A 32 -5.70 -11.93 -11.13
C LYS A 32 -5.03 -12.90 -10.15
N ILE A 33 -4.48 -12.40 -9.06
CA ILE A 33 -3.78 -13.22 -8.05
C ILE A 33 -4.62 -13.53 -6.81
N LEU A 34 -5.89 -13.12 -6.78
CA LEU A 34 -6.82 -13.38 -5.69
C LEU A 34 -7.24 -14.85 -5.65
N ALA A 35 -7.20 -15.43 -4.46
CA ALA A 35 -7.77 -16.74 -4.17
C ALA A 35 -9.31 -16.72 -4.20
N ARG A 36 -9.90 -17.92 -4.16
CA ARG A 36 -11.34 -18.06 -3.89
C ARG A 36 -11.66 -17.49 -2.51
N CYS A 37 -12.78 -16.82 -2.38
CA CYS A 37 -13.25 -16.08 -1.22
C CYS A 37 -12.33 -14.93 -0.74
N GLY A 38 -11.28 -14.60 -1.49
CA GLY A 38 -10.30 -13.60 -1.11
C GLY A 38 -10.81 -12.15 -1.13
N ASN A 39 -10.04 -11.25 -0.53
CA ASN A 39 -10.31 -9.81 -0.50
C ASN A 39 -9.16 -9.00 -1.14
N ALA A 40 -9.48 -8.30 -2.24
CA ALA A 40 -8.60 -7.33 -2.87
C ALA A 40 -8.85 -5.94 -2.26
N VAL A 41 -7.85 -5.42 -1.54
CA VAL A 41 -7.92 -4.14 -0.85
C VAL A 41 -7.18 -3.08 -1.66
N TYR A 42 -7.91 -2.06 -2.12
CA TYR A 42 -7.37 -0.91 -2.82
C TYR A 42 -7.23 0.25 -1.84
N PHE A 43 -6.00 0.50 -1.38
CA PHE A 43 -5.68 1.56 -0.42
C PHE A 43 -5.15 2.82 -1.07
N ALA A 44 -4.41 2.67 -2.17
CA ALA A 44 -3.80 3.81 -2.82
C ALA A 44 -4.82 4.63 -3.63
N VAL A 45 -4.46 5.89 -3.85
CA VAL A 45 -5.28 6.84 -4.60
C VAL A 45 -4.95 6.69 -6.09
N PHE A 46 -5.94 6.25 -6.86
CA PHE A 46 -5.87 6.22 -8.32
C PHE A 46 -6.19 7.60 -8.92
N PRO A 47 -5.80 7.87 -10.19
CA PRO A 47 -6.22 9.09 -10.87
C PRO A 47 -7.75 9.24 -10.85
N PRO A 48 -8.31 10.44 -10.61
CA PRO A 48 -9.76 10.61 -10.41
C PRO A 48 -10.67 10.18 -11.57
N LYS A 49 -10.12 10.06 -12.78
CA LYS A 49 -10.85 9.63 -13.99
C LYS A 49 -10.48 8.23 -14.46
N PHE A 50 -9.67 7.50 -13.69
CA PHE A 50 -9.30 6.14 -14.03
C PHE A 50 -10.44 5.20 -13.66
N GLU A 51 -10.85 4.38 -14.63
CA GLU A 51 -11.75 3.25 -14.43
C GLU A 51 -10.99 1.95 -14.69
N MET A 52 -11.05 1.03 -13.73
CA MET A 52 -10.47 -0.30 -13.90
C MET A 52 -11.52 -1.23 -14.51
N PRO A 53 -11.20 -1.96 -15.60
CA PRO A 53 -12.07 -3.02 -16.09
C PRO A 53 -12.31 -4.08 -15.00
N LEU A 54 -13.58 -4.33 -14.67
CA LEU A 54 -13.98 -5.34 -13.69
C LEU A 54 -14.88 -6.37 -14.35
N ASN A 55 -14.38 -7.59 -14.50
CA ASN A 55 -15.21 -8.73 -14.90
C ASN A 55 -15.96 -9.28 -13.68
N LEU A 56 -17.26 -8.98 -13.58
CA LEU A 56 -18.11 -9.44 -12.48
C LEU A 56 -18.28 -10.96 -12.44
N HIS A 57 -18.29 -11.64 -13.60
CA HIS A 57 -18.41 -13.10 -13.65
C HIS A 57 -17.16 -13.78 -13.09
N GLU A 58 -15.96 -13.30 -13.44
CA GLU A 58 -14.71 -13.84 -12.87
C GLU A 58 -14.62 -13.62 -11.36
N LEU A 59 -15.02 -12.44 -10.88
CA LEU A 59 -15.06 -12.16 -9.45
C LEU A 59 -16.09 -13.05 -8.74
N TYR A 60 -17.27 -13.25 -9.34
CA TYR A 60 -18.32 -14.13 -8.85
C TYR A 60 -17.85 -15.58 -8.74
N MET A 61 -17.17 -16.12 -9.75
CA MET A 61 -16.65 -17.50 -9.73
C MET A 61 -15.63 -17.74 -8.61
N LYS A 62 -14.96 -16.68 -8.18
CA LYS A 62 -14.07 -16.70 -7.02
C LYS A 62 -14.77 -16.39 -5.71
N GLU A 63 -16.03 -15.95 -5.68
CA GLU A 63 -16.67 -15.36 -4.49
C GLU A 63 -15.79 -14.25 -3.86
N GLY A 64 -15.06 -13.52 -4.72
CA GLY A 64 -14.08 -12.53 -4.30
C GLY A 64 -14.70 -11.20 -3.89
N ARG A 65 -13.95 -10.43 -3.10
CA ARG A 65 -14.37 -9.11 -2.60
C ARG A 65 -13.40 -8.04 -3.05
N ILE A 66 -13.93 -6.85 -3.30
CA ILE A 66 -13.15 -5.63 -3.48
C ILE A 66 -13.49 -4.70 -2.32
N GLN A 67 -12.46 -4.19 -1.66
CA GLN A 67 -12.60 -3.22 -0.57
C GLN A 67 -11.75 -1.99 -0.88
N THR A 68 -12.39 -0.83 -0.91
CA THR A 68 -11.70 0.46 -0.85
C THR A 68 -11.56 0.90 0.59
N VAL A 69 -10.57 1.75 0.87
CA VAL A 69 -10.34 2.29 2.21
C VAL A 69 -10.06 3.77 2.16
N PHE A 70 -10.55 4.47 3.18
CA PHE A 70 -10.25 5.87 3.44
C PHE A 70 -9.93 6.03 4.93
N THR A 71 -9.09 6.99 5.27
CA THR A 71 -8.57 7.20 6.62
C THR A 71 -9.68 7.26 7.68
N ASN A 72 -9.51 6.55 8.79
CA ASN A 72 -10.38 6.60 9.95
C ASN A 72 -9.57 7.01 11.19
N THR A 73 -9.91 8.12 11.85
CA THR A 73 -9.18 8.59 13.03
C THR A 73 -9.46 7.75 14.28
N ALA A 74 -10.57 7.02 14.33
CA ALA A 74 -10.93 6.17 15.47
C ALA A 74 -9.93 5.00 15.70
N ILE A 75 -9.11 4.64 14.70
CA ILE A 75 -8.08 3.60 14.87
C ILE A 75 -6.79 4.10 15.52
N MET A 76 -6.62 5.42 15.72
CA MET A 76 -5.38 6.00 16.23
C MET A 76 -4.93 5.43 17.59
N PRO A 77 -5.80 5.23 18.60
CA PRO A 77 -5.39 4.59 19.85
C PRO A 77 -4.85 3.17 19.66
N ARG A 78 -5.41 2.42 18.70
CA ARG A 78 -4.92 1.07 18.35
C ARG A 78 -3.57 1.15 17.65
N ALA A 79 -3.40 2.08 16.72
CA ALA A 79 -2.14 2.28 15.99
C ALA A 79 -0.98 2.63 16.94
N ILE A 80 -1.20 3.55 17.89
CA ILE A 80 -0.20 3.93 18.90
C ILE A 80 0.25 2.70 19.70
N ARG A 81 -0.68 1.83 20.10
CA ARG A 81 -0.34 0.59 20.81
C ARG A 81 0.50 -0.38 19.97
N GLN A 82 0.38 -0.35 18.65
CA GLN A 82 1.19 -1.20 17.77
C GLN A 82 2.61 -0.68 17.56
N ILE A 83 2.90 0.60 17.82
CA ILE A 83 4.25 1.19 17.61
C ILE A 83 5.35 0.36 18.27
N LYS A 84 5.11 -0.13 19.50
CA LYS A 84 6.07 -0.96 20.24
C LYS A 84 6.41 -2.30 19.57
N ARG A 85 5.60 -2.75 18.61
CA ARG A 85 5.78 -4.00 17.85
C ARG A 85 6.28 -3.75 16.42
N MET A 86 6.40 -2.48 16.00
CA MET A 86 6.86 -2.13 14.66
C MET A 86 8.37 -1.95 14.63
N GLN A 87 9.00 -2.36 13.52
CA GLN A 87 10.41 -2.11 13.23
C GLN A 87 10.56 -0.72 12.60
N THR A 88 10.35 0.33 13.41
CA THR A 88 10.34 1.72 12.91
C THR A 88 11.69 2.15 12.32
N ASP A 89 12.79 1.53 12.77
CA ASP A 89 14.14 1.69 12.24
C ASP A 89 14.28 1.22 10.77
N LYS A 90 13.44 0.27 10.33
CA LYS A 90 13.39 -0.20 8.93
C LYS A 90 12.51 0.68 8.04
N ILE A 91 11.57 1.42 8.63
CA ILE A 91 10.63 2.29 7.92
C ILE A 91 11.22 3.70 7.77
N ILE A 92 11.81 4.23 8.83
CA ILE A 92 12.44 5.55 8.85
C ILE A 92 13.81 5.44 8.19
N GLY A 93 13.88 5.82 6.91
CA GLY A 93 15.11 5.70 6.13
C GLY A 93 16.08 6.87 6.33
N LYS A 94 15.57 8.07 6.60
CA LYS A 94 16.40 9.27 6.82
C LYS A 94 15.72 10.24 7.77
N ILE A 95 16.50 10.89 8.63
CA ILE A 95 16.08 12.01 9.46
C ILE A 95 16.87 13.23 9.00
N MET A 96 16.19 14.34 8.73
CA MET A 96 16.76 15.61 8.27
C MET A 96 16.31 16.75 9.18
N PRO A 97 17.12 17.80 9.42
CA PRO A 97 16.67 18.96 10.18
C PRO A 97 15.55 19.71 9.44
N LEU A 98 14.72 20.44 10.17
CA LEU A 98 13.63 21.22 9.59
C LEU A 98 14.11 22.26 8.58
N SER A 99 15.30 22.84 8.77
CA SER A 99 15.93 23.77 7.82
C SER A 99 16.17 23.19 6.43
N GLN A 100 16.20 21.85 6.30
CA GLN A 100 16.32 21.13 5.03
C GLN A 100 14.97 20.63 4.49
N ALA A 101 13.83 21.12 4.97
CA ALA A 101 12.51 20.66 4.55
C ALA A 101 12.33 20.68 3.02
N VAL A 102 12.79 21.72 2.34
CA VAL A 102 12.69 21.83 0.87
C VAL A 102 13.57 20.78 0.17
N GLU A 103 14.82 20.62 0.60
CA GLU A 103 15.73 19.60 0.05
C GLU A 103 15.20 18.18 0.29
N SER A 104 14.50 17.96 1.41
CA SER A 104 13.92 16.65 1.74
C SER A 104 12.96 16.14 0.67
N PHE A 105 12.30 17.02 -0.09
CA PHE A 105 11.46 16.63 -1.22
C PHE A 105 12.28 16.08 -2.40
N GLU A 106 13.45 16.65 -2.68
CA GLU A 106 14.35 16.12 -3.71
C GLU A 106 14.90 14.74 -3.31
N VAL A 107 15.26 14.59 -2.03
CA VAL A 107 15.64 13.27 -1.47
C VAL A 107 14.47 12.28 -1.57
N PHE A 108 13.23 12.71 -1.26
CA PHE A 108 12.04 11.87 -1.35
C PHE A 108 11.79 11.38 -2.78
N LYS A 109 11.93 12.25 -3.78
CA LYS A 109 11.75 11.90 -5.20
C LYS A 109 12.69 10.79 -5.68
N THR A 110 13.88 10.66 -5.09
CA THR A 110 14.81 9.56 -5.42
C THR A 110 14.25 8.17 -5.10
N SER A 111 13.19 8.07 -4.28
CA SER A 111 12.58 6.81 -3.83
C SER A 111 13.56 5.86 -3.10
N LYS A 112 14.70 6.39 -2.64
CA LYS A 112 15.72 5.61 -1.91
C LYS A 112 15.28 5.25 -0.49
N TYR A 113 14.45 6.08 0.15
CA TYR A 113 14.03 5.92 1.54
C TYR A 113 12.50 5.74 1.61
N PRO A 114 11.98 4.76 2.38
CA PRO A 114 10.53 4.57 2.52
C PRO A 114 9.84 5.76 3.21
N LYS A 115 10.51 6.33 4.23
CA LYS A 115 10.06 7.53 4.92
C LYS A 115 11.24 8.43 5.28
N ILE A 116 11.05 9.73 5.10
CA ILE A 116 11.95 10.78 5.59
C ILE A 116 11.21 11.50 6.72
N LEU A 117 11.87 11.67 7.86
CA LEU A 117 11.37 12.46 8.97
C LEU A 117 12.12 13.79 9.06
N LEU A 118 11.39 14.84 9.43
CA LEU A 118 11.97 16.13 9.76
C LEU A 118 12.09 16.25 11.27
N ASP A 119 13.30 16.50 11.75
CA ASP A 119 13.57 16.80 13.15
C ASP A 119 13.30 18.28 13.42
N CYS A 120 12.13 18.54 14.02
CA CYS A 120 11.69 19.89 14.36
C CYS A 120 12.34 20.44 15.66
N ASN A 121 13.18 19.66 16.35
CA ASN A 121 13.88 20.16 17.53
C ASN A 121 15.11 21.01 17.19
N LYS A 122 15.48 21.07 15.90
CA LYS A 122 16.63 21.84 15.38
C LYS A 122 16.16 22.76 14.24
N PRO A 123 15.62 23.94 14.56
CA PRO A 123 15.02 24.84 13.59
C PRO A 123 16.02 25.67 12.76
N GLU A 124 17.32 25.59 13.07
CA GLU A 124 18.40 26.37 12.42
C GLU A 124 18.79 25.85 11.04
#